data_AF-A0A976L0S7-F1
#
_entry.id   AF-A0A976L0S7-F1
#
_cell.length_a   1.000
_cell.length_b   1.000
_cell.length_c   1.000
_cell.angle_alpha   90.00
_cell.angle_beta   90.00
_cell.angle_gamma   90.00
#
_symmetry.space_group_name_H-M   'P 1'
#
loop_
_entity.id
_entity.type
_entity.pdbx_description
1 polymer ?
#
loop_
_entity_poly.entity_id
_entity_poly.type
_entity_poly.pdbx_seq_one_letter_code
_entity_poly.pdbx_strand_id
1 'polypeptide(L)'
;MNSKKVDRVFLWTTLSLVFGGFFLFLSASLGLLAREGGASFESVFVSQIVLGLFLGMFALYFLSRIHYKYVRKISFFFFLLGIILTVCVFVPGIGFAHGGAKRWIDLRFTTFQPSEVLKLGFVLYFASWLAAAKDKVGTFKGGTLPFLALMSIPAILLVLEPDVGTFGVIAVAGACLLYTFS
;
A
#
# COMPACT_ATOMS: atom_id res chain seq x y z
N MET A 1 -9.49 -13.62 28.90
CA MET A 1 -8.67 -13.01 27.82
C MET A 1 -8.40 -14.09 26.77
N ASN A 2 -9.19 -14.10 25.69
CA ASN A 2 -9.11 -15.15 24.69
C ASN A 2 -7.82 -14.94 23.88
N SER A 3 -6.87 -15.88 23.96
CA SER A 3 -5.66 -15.88 23.13
C SER A 3 -6.11 -15.89 21.67
N LYS A 4 -5.97 -14.76 20.97
CA LYS A 4 -6.21 -14.70 19.54
C LYS A 4 -5.13 -15.55 18.89
N LYS A 5 -5.46 -16.82 18.64
CA LYS A 5 -4.61 -17.74 17.90
C LYS A 5 -4.40 -17.13 16.52
N VAL A 6 -3.14 -16.91 16.16
CA VAL A 6 -2.75 -16.54 14.81
C VAL A 6 -3.32 -17.60 13.86
N ASP A 7 -3.98 -17.16 12.80
CA ASP A 7 -4.43 -18.07 11.75
C ASP A 7 -3.20 -18.66 11.07
N ARG A 8 -2.90 -19.92 11.41
CA ARG A 8 -1.71 -20.61 10.93
C ARG A 8 -1.78 -20.85 9.42
N VAL A 9 -2.96 -21.04 8.85
CA VAL A 9 -3.11 -21.26 7.41
C VAL A 9 -2.75 -19.98 6.68
N PHE A 10 -3.34 -18.85 7.08
CA PHE A 10 -3.03 -17.55 6.48
C PHE A 10 -1.54 -17.18 6.60
N LEU A 11 -0.94 -17.44 7.76
CA LEU A 11 0.49 -17.18 7.98
C LEU A 11 1.36 -18.03 7.04
N TRP A 12 1.12 -19.34 6.95
CA TRP A 12 1.91 -20.22 6.09
C TRP A 12 1.73 -19.86 4.61
N THR A 13 0.51 -19.57 4.16
CA THR A 13 0.26 -19.12 2.78
C THR A 13 1.02 -17.82 2.47
N THR A 14 1.01 -16.86 3.39
CA THR A 14 1.74 -15.59 3.23
C THR A 14 3.25 -15.84 3.15
N LEU A 15 3.82 -16.66 4.04
CA LEU A 15 5.23 -17.01 4.02
C LEU A 15 5.62 -17.72 2.73
N SER A 16 4.82 -18.69 2.27
CA SER A 16 5.06 -19.39 1.00
C SER A 16 5.08 -18.44 -0.20
N LEU A 17 4.16 -17.46 -0.26
CA LEU A 17 4.16 -16.46 -1.32
C LEU A 17 5.37 -15.53 -1.26
N VAL A 18 5.77 -15.11 -0.06
CA VAL A 18 6.94 -14.24 0.14
C VAL A 18 8.23 -14.95 -0.30
N PHE A 19 8.47 -16.16 0.20
CA PHE A 19 9.66 -16.93 -0.18
C PHE A 19 9.62 -17.35 -1.66
N GLY A 20 8.48 -17.80 -2.17
CA GLY A 20 8.31 -18.15 -3.58
C GLY A 20 8.57 -16.96 -4.51
N GLY A 21 7.99 -15.80 -4.20
CA GLY A 21 8.23 -14.56 -4.94
C GLY A 21 9.69 -14.11 -4.88
N PHE A 22 10.34 -14.24 -3.72
CA PHE A 22 11.77 -13.95 -3.58
C PHE A 22 12.63 -14.86 -4.47
N PHE A 23 12.39 -16.17 -4.48
CA PHE A 23 13.13 -17.10 -5.35
C PHE A 23 12.91 -16.81 -6.85
N LEU A 24 11.68 -16.49 -7.25
CA LEU A 24 11.39 -16.10 -8.63
C LEU A 24 12.10 -14.80 -9.01
N PHE A 25 12.12 -13.81 -8.12
CA PHE A 25 12.86 -12.57 -8.33
C PHE A 25 14.36 -12.83 -8.48
N LEU A 26 14.95 -13.66 -7.61
CA LEU A 26 16.36 -14.03 -7.71
C LEU A 26 16.68 -14.69 -9.04
N SER A 27 15.84 -15.63 -9.48
CA SER A 27 16.02 -16.31 -10.77
C SER A 27 15.96 -15.33 -11.94
N ALA A 28 14.98 -14.43 -11.96
CA ALA A 28 14.83 -13.43 -13.01
C ALA A 28 15.99 -12.42 -13.02
N SER A 29 16.39 -11.94 -11.84
CA SER A 29 17.44 -10.94 -11.68
C SER A 29 18.81 -11.51 -12.05
N LEU A 30 19.11 -12.78 -11.71
CA LEU A 30 20.31 -13.48 -12.18
C LEU A 30 20.33 -13.65 -13.71
N GLY A 31 19.17 -13.88 -14.33
CA GLY A 31 19.03 -13.96 -15.79
C GLY A 31 19.35 -12.64 -16.50
N LEU A 32 19.01 -11.49 -15.89
CA LEU A 32 19.36 -10.15 -16.38
C LEU A 32 20.86 -9.86 -16.19
N LEU A 33 21.42 -10.27 -15.05
CA LEU A 33 22.85 -10.11 -14.70
C LEU A 33 23.77 -10.82 -15.70
N ALA A 34 23.38 -12.03 -16.13
CA ALA A 34 24.09 -12.79 -17.15
C ALA A 34 24.14 -12.08 -18.52
N ARG A 35 23.27 -11.09 -18.75
CA ARG A 35 23.20 -10.32 -20.01
C ARG A 35 23.88 -8.94 -19.92
N GLU A 36 23.85 -8.26 -18.77
CA GLU A 36 24.22 -6.84 -18.67
C GLU A 36 25.47 -6.51 -17.84
N GLY A 37 26.18 -7.49 -17.26
CA GLY A 37 27.50 -7.25 -16.66
C GLY A 37 27.48 -6.67 -15.24
N GLY A 38 27.08 -7.49 -14.26
CA GLY A 38 27.67 -7.57 -12.92
C GLY A 38 27.36 -6.49 -11.87
N ALA A 39 27.69 -5.22 -12.16
CA ALA A 39 27.92 -4.23 -11.08
C ALA A 39 26.62 -3.70 -10.41
N SER A 40 25.47 -3.81 -11.07
CA SER A 40 24.18 -3.32 -10.55
C SER A 40 23.40 -4.36 -9.72
N PHE A 41 23.81 -5.63 -9.74
CA PHE A 41 23.02 -6.69 -9.10
C PHE A 41 23.25 -6.82 -7.61
N GLU A 42 24.49 -6.67 -7.11
CA GLU A 42 24.76 -6.80 -5.67
C GLU A 42 23.98 -5.78 -4.85
N SER A 43 23.92 -4.52 -5.31
CA SER A 43 23.18 -3.46 -4.62
C SER A 43 21.67 -3.70 -4.63
N VAL A 44 21.11 -4.15 -5.76
CA VAL A 44 19.68 -4.49 -5.88
C VAL A 44 19.33 -5.73 -5.03
N PHE A 45 20.19 -6.74 -5.04
CA PHE A 45 20.01 -7.96 -4.24
C PHE A 45 20.04 -7.68 -2.73
N VAL A 46 21.03 -6.91 -2.27
CA VAL A 46 21.14 -6.52 -0.86
C VAL A 46 19.93 -5.65 -0.46
N SER A 47 19.53 -4.71 -1.30
CA SER A 47 18.32 -3.91 -1.07
C SER A 47 17.08 -4.79 -0.95
N GLN A 48 16.89 -5.78 -1.83
CA GLN A 48 15.73 -6.67 -1.79
C GLN A 48 15.69 -7.55 -0.53
N ILE A 49 16.84 -8.04 -0.06
CA ILE A 49 16.92 -8.82 1.17
C ILE A 49 16.67 -7.94 2.40
N VAL A 50 17.33 -6.79 2.48
CA VAL A 50 17.30 -5.93 3.67
C VAL A 50 15.99 -5.13 3.74
N LEU A 51 15.63 -4.42 2.68
CA LEU A 51 14.43 -3.58 2.64
C LEU A 51 13.17 -4.37 2.29
N GLY A 52 13.27 -5.38 1.42
CA GLY A 52 12.12 -6.20 1.03
C GLY A 52 11.78 -7.25 2.10
N LEU A 53 12.68 -8.23 2.27
CA LEU A 53 12.44 -9.36 3.17
C LEU A 53 12.54 -8.98 4.64
N PHE A 54 13.69 -8.46 5.08
CA PHE A 54 13.93 -8.26 6.51
C PHE A 54 13.02 -7.18 7.09
N LEU A 55 13.00 -5.98 6.48
CA LEU A 55 12.13 -4.90 6.93
C LEU A 55 10.64 -5.25 6.76
N GLY A 56 10.25 -5.95 5.69
CA GLY A 56 8.88 -6.41 5.48
C GLY A 56 8.42 -7.44 6.52
N MET A 57 9.26 -8.43 6.83
CA MET A 57 8.99 -9.44 7.87
C MET A 57 8.94 -8.80 9.26
N PHE A 58 9.83 -7.85 9.52
CA PHE A 58 9.80 -7.05 10.74
C PHE A 58 8.48 -6.27 10.83
N ALA A 59 8.10 -5.53 9.79
CA ALA A 59 6.84 -4.81 9.74
C ALA A 59 5.64 -5.75 9.97
N LEU A 60 5.59 -6.91 9.32
CA LEU A 60 4.55 -7.93 9.52
C LEU A 60 4.47 -8.36 10.99
N TYR A 61 5.61 -8.69 11.60
CA TYR A 61 5.65 -9.12 13.00
C TYR A 61 5.11 -8.04 13.94
N PHE A 62 5.57 -6.80 13.83
CA PHE A 62 5.12 -5.71 14.70
C PHE A 62 3.67 -5.30 14.45
N LEU A 63 3.25 -5.14 13.19
CA LEU A 63 1.88 -4.82 12.83
C LEU A 63 0.89 -5.90 13.27
N SER A 64 1.28 -7.18 13.22
CA SER A 64 0.44 -8.29 13.70
C SER A 64 0.14 -8.24 15.21
N ARG A 65 0.99 -7.54 15.99
CA ARG A 65 0.81 -7.36 17.43
C ARG A 65 -0.04 -6.13 17.76
N ILE A 66 -0.20 -5.18 16.83
CA ILE A 66 -0.98 -3.96 17.06
C ILE A 66 -2.47 -4.31 17.05
N HIS A 67 -3.16 -3.93 18.12
CA HIS A 67 -4.60 -4.17 18.21
C HIS A 67 -5.36 -3.29 17.20
N TYR A 68 -6.23 -3.92 16.40
CA TYR A 68 -7.00 -3.25 15.33
C TYR A 68 -7.77 -2.01 15.78
N LYS A 69 -8.14 -1.89 17.06
CA LYS A 69 -8.79 -0.70 17.63
C LYS A 69 -7.91 0.56 17.53
N TYR A 70 -6.60 0.42 17.71
CA TYR A 70 -5.66 1.54 17.54
C TYR A 70 -5.56 1.94 16.08
N VAL A 71 -5.43 0.95 15.18
CA VAL A 71 -5.41 1.15 13.72
C VAL A 71 -6.66 1.92 13.26
N ARG A 72 -7.84 1.55 13.78
CA ARG A 72 -9.09 2.25 13.50
C ARG A 72 -9.04 3.73 13.91
N LYS A 73 -8.48 4.05 15.08
CA LYS A 73 -8.40 5.42 15.60
C LYS A 73 -7.43 6.31 14.80
N ILE A 74 -6.31 5.75 14.33
CA ILE A 74 -5.29 6.48 13.57
C ILE A 74 -5.57 6.50 12.06
N SER A 75 -6.55 5.73 11.58
CA SER A 75 -6.85 5.54 10.15
C SER A 75 -7.01 6.85 9.38
N PHE A 76 -7.71 7.84 9.96
CA PHE A 76 -7.87 9.16 9.36
C PHE A 76 -6.52 9.88 9.18
N PHE A 77 -5.69 9.90 10.23
CA PHE A 77 -4.36 10.51 10.15
C PHE A 77 -3.45 9.78 9.18
N PHE A 78 -3.57 8.46 9.08
CA PHE A 78 -2.79 7.66 8.14
C PHE A 78 -3.21 7.91 6.68
N PHE A 79 -4.51 8.07 6.43
CA PHE A 79 -5.01 8.50 5.12
C PHE A 79 -4.55 9.92 4.76
N LEU A 80 -4.65 10.86 5.69
CA LEU A 80 -4.19 12.23 5.49
C LEU A 80 -2.68 12.29 5.23
N LEU A 81 -1.90 11.49 5.96
CA LEU A 81 -0.47 11.33 5.71
C LEU A 81 -0.21 10.85 4.28
N GLY A 82 -0.94 9.83 3.81
CA GLY A 82 -0.85 9.35 2.43
C GLY A 82 -1.14 10.45 1.40
N ILE A 83 -2.19 11.24 1.61
CA ILE A 83 -2.51 12.40 0.76
C ILE A 83 -1.36 13.39 0.72
N ILE A 84 -0.83 13.79 1.90
CA ILE A 84 0.25 14.77 2.01
C ILE A 84 1.50 14.26 1.29
N LEU A 85 1.88 12.99 1.50
CA LEU A 85 3.06 12.43 0.84
C LEU A 85 2.89 12.37 -0.68
N THR A 86 1.70 12.01 -1.19
CA THR A 86 1.43 12.02 -2.63
C THR A 86 1.50 13.44 -3.19
N VAL A 87 0.97 14.43 -2.49
CA VAL A 87 1.09 15.84 -2.90
C VAL A 87 2.56 16.30 -2.92
N CYS A 88 3.38 15.85 -1.96
CA CYS A 88 4.80 16.19 -1.90
C CYS A 88 5.59 15.74 -3.14
N VAL A 89 5.14 14.72 -3.88
CA VAL A 89 5.79 14.27 -5.12
C VAL A 89 5.76 15.36 -6.20
N PHE A 90 4.76 16.24 -6.20
CA PHE A 90 4.67 17.35 -7.15
C PHE A 90 5.64 18.49 -6.82
N VAL A 91 6.20 18.54 -5.60
CA VAL A 91 7.16 19.57 -5.19
C VAL A 91 8.49 19.36 -5.93
N PRO A 92 8.96 20.35 -6.71
CA PRO A 92 10.22 20.25 -7.43
C PRO A 92 11.38 20.10 -6.44
N GLY A 93 12.24 19.10 -6.67
CA GLY A 93 13.38 18.78 -5.82
C GLY A 93 13.17 17.60 -4.85
N ILE A 94 11.92 17.17 -4.61
CA ILE A 94 11.60 15.99 -3.78
C ILE A 94 11.20 14.79 -4.65
N GLY A 95 10.31 15.02 -5.63
CA GLY A 95 9.84 13.98 -6.53
C GLY A 95 10.88 13.61 -7.60
N PHE A 96 11.20 12.32 -7.69
CA PHE A 96 12.01 11.73 -8.75
C PHE A 96 11.11 11.17 -9.87
N ALA A 97 11.48 11.45 -11.11
CA ALA A 97 10.79 10.93 -12.29
C ALA A 97 11.44 9.63 -12.73
N HIS A 98 10.67 8.54 -12.74
CA HIS A 98 11.09 7.27 -13.34
C HIS A 98 10.05 6.87 -14.40
N GLY A 99 10.49 6.57 -15.62
CA GLY A 99 9.58 6.20 -16.72
C GLY A 99 8.64 7.32 -17.19
N GLY A 100 9.03 8.59 -17.05
CA GLY A 100 8.25 9.74 -17.54
C GLY A 100 7.19 10.29 -16.58
N ALA A 101 7.04 9.71 -15.39
CA ALA A 101 6.13 10.20 -14.35
C ALA A 101 6.87 10.42 -13.01
N LYS A 102 6.55 11.52 -12.33
CA LYS A 102 7.04 11.80 -10.96
C LYS A 102 6.16 11.03 -9.98
N ARG A 103 6.63 9.85 -9.57
CA ARG A 103 5.87 8.96 -8.65
C ARG A 103 6.63 8.54 -7.40
N TRP A 104 7.94 8.71 -7.43
CA TRP A 104 8.83 8.18 -6.42
C TRP A 104 9.48 9.34 -5.67
N ILE A 105 9.61 9.19 -4.36
CA ILE A 105 10.45 10.05 -3.54
C ILE A 105 11.77 9.32 -3.36
N ASP A 106 12.86 9.95 -3.78
CA ASP A 106 14.20 9.42 -3.54
C ASP A 106 14.65 9.79 -2.13
N LEU A 107 14.81 8.77 -1.28
CA LEU A 107 15.30 8.90 0.10
C LEU A 107 16.83 8.75 0.18
N ARG A 108 17.55 8.79 -0.95
CA ARG A 108 19.01 8.61 -1.13
C ARG A 108 19.52 7.18 -0.90
N PHE A 109 18.87 6.40 -0.03
CA PHE A 109 19.18 4.98 0.22
C PHE A 109 18.12 4.03 -0.33
N THR A 110 16.90 4.53 -0.57
CA THR A 110 15.80 3.78 -1.16
C THR A 110 14.86 4.73 -1.88
N THR A 111 14.02 4.18 -2.75
CA THR A 111 12.91 4.92 -3.33
C THR A 111 11.62 4.55 -2.60
N PHE A 112 10.78 5.55 -2.35
CA PHE A 112 9.50 5.37 -1.66
C PHE A 112 8.37 5.84 -2.56
N GLN A 113 7.31 5.03 -2.65
CA GLN A 113 6.13 5.37 -3.44
C GLN A 113 4.98 5.80 -2.50
N PRO A 114 4.64 7.10 -2.46
CA PRO A 114 3.57 7.61 -1.60
C PRO A 114 2.20 6.99 -1.84
N SER A 115 1.91 6.62 -3.09
CA SER A 115 0.63 6.04 -3.48
C SER A 115 0.33 4.70 -2.78
N GLU A 116 1.35 3.97 -2.30
CA GLU A 116 1.20 2.79 -1.45
C GLU A 116 0.58 3.13 -0.08
N VAL A 117 1.04 4.21 0.55
CA VAL A 117 0.48 4.71 1.82
C VAL A 117 -0.92 5.23 1.61
N LEU A 118 -1.14 5.98 0.53
CA LEU A 118 -2.46 6.51 0.17
C LEU A 118 -3.49 5.38 0.00
N LYS A 119 -3.12 4.31 -0.71
CA LYS A 119 -3.96 3.12 -0.92
C LYS A 119 -4.33 2.44 0.40
N LEU A 120 -3.34 2.14 1.25
CA LEU A 120 -3.60 1.51 2.55
C LEU A 120 -4.40 2.42 3.48
N GLY A 121 -4.06 3.71 3.52
CA GLY A 121 -4.76 4.72 4.31
C GLY A 121 -6.23 4.86 3.91
N PHE A 122 -6.51 4.90 2.61
CA PHE A 122 -7.88 4.95 2.10
C PHE A 122 -8.69 3.75 2.57
N VAL A 123 -8.18 2.53 2.37
CA VAL A 123 -8.87 1.28 2.76
C VAL A 123 -9.15 1.25 4.26
N LEU A 124 -8.15 1.59 5.09
CA LEU A 124 -8.30 1.61 6.54
C LEU A 124 -9.31 2.66 7.00
N TYR A 125 -9.23 3.87 6.47
CA TYR A 125 -10.13 4.96 6.85
C TYR A 125 -11.55 4.69 6.36
N PHE A 126 -11.72 4.30 5.10
CA PHE A 126 -13.03 4.01 4.53
C PHE A 126 -13.72 2.84 5.25
N ALA A 127 -13.01 1.76 5.54
CA ALA A 127 -13.54 0.67 6.36
C ALA A 127 -13.92 1.13 7.78
N SER A 128 -13.11 2.01 8.40
CA SER A 128 -13.41 2.54 9.74
C SER A 128 -14.69 3.39 9.77
N TRP A 129 -14.91 4.15 8.69
CA TRP A 129 -16.06 5.03 8.48
C TRP A 129 -17.31 4.22 8.17
N LEU A 130 -17.24 3.23 7.26
CA LEU A 130 -18.33 2.29 6.98
C LEU A 130 -18.77 1.55 8.25
N ALA A 131 -17.80 1.11 9.07
CA ALA A 131 -18.10 0.46 10.35
C ALA A 131 -18.72 1.40 11.39
N ALA A 132 -18.61 2.73 11.24
CA ALA A 132 -19.28 3.71 12.10
C ALA A 132 -20.65 4.14 11.53
N ALA A 133 -20.80 4.15 10.21
CA ALA A 133 -22.00 4.57 9.50
C ALA A 133 -22.92 3.39 9.11
N LYS A 134 -22.68 2.18 9.64
CA LYS A 134 -23.24 0.90 9.19
C LYS A 134 -24.75 0.94 8.90
N ASP A 135 -25.54 1.62 9.74
CA ASP A 135 -27.00 1.67 9.60
C ASP A 135 -27.49 2.49 8.40
N LYS A 136 -26.63 3.32 7.79
CA LYS A 136 -26.97 4.22 6.67
C LYS A 136 -26.29 3.83 5.35
N VAL A 137 -25.35 2.89 5.37
CA VAL A 137 -24.52 2.52 4.20
C VAL A 137 -25.35 1.97 3.05
N GLY A 138 -26.42 1.21 3.34
CA GLY A 138 -27.31 0.66 2.31
C GLY A 138 -28.11 1.71 1.51
N THR A 139 -28.03 2.99 1.89
CA THR A 139 -28.68 4.08 1.14
C THR A 139 -27.68 4.83 0.27
N PHE A 140 -28.12 5.30 -0.91
CA PHE A 140 -27.25 6.06 -1.81
C PHE A 140 -26.58 7.28 -1.15
N LYS A 141 -27.35 8.02 -0.33
CA LYS A 141 -26.85 9.20 0.39
C LYS A 141 -25.92 8.85 1.56
N GLY A 142 -26.08 7.68 2.16
CA GLY A 142 -25.34 7.26 3.34
C GLY A 142 -24.15 6.34 3.07
N GLY A 143 -24.05 5.73 1.88
CA GLY A 143 -22.92 4.87 1.48
C GLY A 143 -22.23 5.36 0.22
N THR A 144 -22.94 5.36 -0.92
CA THR A 144 -22.36 5.67 -2.24
C THR A 144 -21.85 7.11 -2.34
N LEU A 145 -22.61 8.09 -1.86
CA LEU A 145 -22.21 9.49 -1.95
C LEU A 145 -20.94 9.80 -1.13
N PRO A 146 -20.82 9.36 0.14
CA PRO A 146 -19.57 9.49 0.89
C PRO A 146 -18.40 8.72 0.27
N PHE A 147 -18.63 7.55 -0.32
CA PHE A 147 -17.61 6.81 -1.06
C PHE A 147 -17.05 7.66 -2.22
N LEU A 148 -17.94 8.20 -3.06
CA LEU A 148 -17.53 9.06 -4.18
C LEU A 148 -16.79 10.32 -3.70
N ALA A 149 -17.28 10.94 -2.63
CA ALA A 149 -16.62 12.10 -2.03
C ALA A 149 -15.20 11.77 -1.54
N LEU A 150 -15.04 10.67 -0.79
CA LEU A 150 -13.75 10.26 -0.27
C LEU A 150 -12.79 9.80 -1.37
N MET A 151 -13.30 9.11 -2.39
CA MET A 151 -12.54 8.59 -3.52
C MET A 151 -12.09 9.70 -4.48
N SER A 152 -12.80 10.83 -4.53
CA SER A 152 -12.43 11.94 -5.41
C SER A 152 -11.01 12.47 -5.15
N ILE A 153 -10.57 12.48 -3.88
CA ILE A 153 -9.24 12.96 -3.48
C ILE A 153 -8.12 12.09 -4.08
N PRO A 154 -8.04 10.77 -3.79
CA PRO A 154 -7.02 9.92 -4.40
C PRO A 154 -7.19 9.83 -5.93
N ALA A 155 -8.41 9.92 -6.47
CA ALA A 155 -8.64 9.93 -7.91
C ALA A 155 -7.91 11.08 -8.61
N ILE A 156 -8.11 12.31 -8.11
CA ILE A 156 -7.48 13.51 -8.69
C ILE A 156 -5.95 13.41 -8.59
N LEU A 157 -5.43 13.06 -7.41
CA LEU A 157 -3.98 12.99 -7.18
C LEU A 157 -3.31 11.94 -8.07
N LEU A 158 -3.89 10.75 -8.19
CA LEU A 158 -3.31 9.66 -8.97
C LEU A 158 -3.40 9.89 -10.47
N VAL A 159 -4.46 10.56 -10.95
CA VAL A 159 -4.54 10.98 -12.36
C VAL A 159 -3.48 12.03 -12.69
N LEU A 160 -3.18 12.95 -11.76
CA LEU A 160 -2.10 13.92 -11.92
C LEU A 160 -0.70 13.28 -11.84
N GLU A 161 -0.56 12.16 -11.14
CA GLU A 161 0.66 11.32 -11.03
C GLU A 161 0.79 10.29 -12.20
N PRO A 162 -0.03 10.41 -13.24
CA PRO A 162 -0.51 9.33 -14.11
C PRO A 162 -0.48 7.88 -13.57
N ASP A 163 -0.80 7.60 -12.31
CA ASP A 163 -0.81 6.24 -11.72
C ASP A 163 -2.20 5.59 -11.78
N VAL A 164 -2.57 5.13 -12.98
CA VAL A 164 -3.87 4.47 -13.24
C VAL A 164 -3.98 3.12 -12.53
N GLY A 165 -2.85 2.42 -12.33
CA GLY A 165 -2.82 1.12 -11.67
C GLY A 165 -3.24 1.23 -10.21
N THR A 166 -2.62 2.14 -9.46
CA THR A 166 -2.99 2.37 -8.06
C THR A 166 -4.41 2.92 -7.93
N PHE A 167 -4.83 3.80 -8.84
CA PHE A 167 -6.21 4.30 -8.87
C PHE A 167 -7.22 3.17 -9.00
N GLY A 168 -7.01 2.25 -9.95
CA GLY A 168 -7.89 1.08 -10.15
C GLY A 168 -7.98 0.20 -8.91
N VAL A 169 -6.84 -0.06 -8.24
CA VAL A 169 -6.82 -0.86 -7.01
C VAL A 169 -7.63 -0.21 -5.89
N ILE A 170 -7.47 1.10 -5.66
CA ILE A 170 -8.23 1.83 -4.63
C ILE A 170 -9.72 1.83 -4.97
N ALA A 171 -10.07 2.07 -6.24
CA ALA A 171 -11.46 2.11 -6.69
C ALA A 171 -12.16 0.76 -6.47
N VAL A 172 -11.53 -0.33 -6.90
CA VAL A 172 -12.08 -1.69 -6.75
C VAL A 172 -12.16 -2.08 -5.28
N ALA A 173 -11.10 -1.83 -4.49
CA ALA A 173 -11.11 -2.13 -3.06
C ALA A 173 -12.21 -1.37 -2.32
N GLY A 174 -12.39 -0.08 -2.62
CA GLY A 174 -13.45 0.74 -2.06
C GLY A 174 -14.85 0.25 -2.47
N ALA A 175 -15.05 -0.12 -3.74
CA ALA A 175 -16.31 -0.69 -4.21
C ALA A 175 -16.65 -2.02 -3.49
N CYS A 176 -15.67 -2.92 -3.35
CA CYS A 176 -15.84 -4.17 -2.61
C CYS A 176 -16.21 -3.94 -1.14
N LEU A 177 -15.57 -2.97 -0.48
CA LEU A 177 -15.91 -2.57 0.88
C LEU A 177 -17.34 -2.03 0.96
N LEU A 178 -17.73 -1.12 0.07
CA LEU A 178 -19.08 -0.57 0.05
C LEU A 178 -20.12 -1.69 -0.14
N TYR A 179 -19.89 -2.60 -1.08
CA TYR A 179 -20.77 -3.75 -1.33
C TYR A 179 -20.89 -4.67 -0.12
N THR A 180 -19.81 -4.88 0.63
CA THR A 180 -19.83 -5.76 1.83
C THR A 180 -20.63 -5.16 2.99
N PHE A 181 -20.71 -3.83 3.08
CA PHE A 181 -21.41 -3.13 4.16
C PHE A 181 -22.82 -2.65 3.80
N SER A 182 -23.21 -2.74 2.53
CA SER A 182 -24.55 -2.40 2.03
C SER A 182 -25.51 -3.57 2.22
#